data_AF-Q38Y16-F1
#
_entry.id   AF-Q38Y16-F1
#
_cell.length_a   1.000
_cell.length_b   1.000
_cell.length_c   1.000
_cell.angle_alpha   90.00
_cell.angle_beta   90.00
_cell.angle_gamma   90.00
#
_symmetry.space_group_name_H-M   'P 1'
#
loop_
_entity.id
_entity.type
_entity.pdbx_description
1 polymer ?
#
loop_
_entity_poly.entity_id
_entity_poly.type
_entity_poly.pdbx_seq_one_letter_code
_entity_poly.pdbx_strand_id
1 'polypeptide(L)' 'MTKFQAQGLPLLNGPRVTGDGYYEAVVQDPEQNLIELTV' A
#
# COMPACT_ATOMS: atom_id res chain seq x y z
N MET A 1 3.14 11.94 4.91
CA MET A 1 3.68 10.56 4.88
C MET A 1 2.65 9.60 5.44
N THR A 2 2.41 8.46 4.77
CA THR A 2 1.66 7.35 5.37
C THR A 2 2.49 6.66 6.45
N LYS A 3 1.85 5.85 7.32
CA LYS A 3 2.58 5.04 8.32
C LYS A 3 3.63 4.14 7.68
N PHE A 4 3.34 3.57 6.50
CA PHE A 4 4.27 2.76 5.73
C PHE A 4 5.53 3.55 5.34
N GLN A 5 5.36 4.73 4.76
CA GLN A 5 6.48 5.59 4.36
C GLN A 5 7.33 6.03 5.56
N ALA A 6 6.70 6.30 6.71
CA ALA A 6 7.40 6.64 7.95
C ALA A 6 8.23 5.47 8.51
N GLN A 7 7.89 4.23 8.16
CA GLN A 7 8.60 3.02 8.54
C GLN A 7 9.61 2.55 7.48
N GLY A 8 9.81 3.33 6.40
CA GLY A 8 10.70 2.94 5.31
C GLY A 8 10.13 1.84 4.42
N LEU A 9 8.82 1.59 4.48
CA LEU A 9 8.10 0.66 3.59
C LEU A 9 7.59 1.44 2.37
N PRO A 10 8.18 1.24 1.18
CA PRO A 10 7.77 1.96 -0.02
C PRO A 10 6.30 1.67 -0.33
N LEU A 11 5.53 2.75 -0.48
CA LEU A 11 4.17 2.69 -1.00
C LEU A 11 4.25 2.85 -2.52
N LEU A 12 4.02 1.75 -3.25
CA LEU A 12 4.18 1.68 -4.69
C LEU A 12 2.91 2.12 -5.43
N ASN A 13 1.73 1.86 -4.85
CA ASN A 13 0.46 2.24 -5.44
C ASN A 13 -0.61 2.47 -4.36
N GLY A 14 -1.58 3.36 -4.63
CA GLY A 14 -2.53 3.83 -3.63
C GLY A 14 -1.87 4.75 -2.59
N PRO A 15 -2.45 4.92 -1.39
CA PRO A 15 -3.75 4.43 -0.96
C PRO A 15 -4.89 5.10 -1.74
N ARG A 16 -5.91 4.33 -2.14
CA ARG A 16 -7.08 4.88 -2.83
C ARG A 16 -8.34 4.10 -2.49
N VAL A 17 -9.48 4.71 -2.76
CA VAL A 17 -10.79 4.03 -2.79
C VAL A 17 -11.17 3.82 -4.26
N THR A 18 -11.65 2.63 -4.59
CA THR A 18 -12.12 2.28 -5.94
C THR A 18 -13.57 2.68 -6.17
N GLY A 19 -14.03 2.60 -7.42
CA GLY A 19 -15.39 2.98 -7.81
C GLY A 19 -16.50 2.12 -7.18
N ASP A 20 -16.15 0.92 -6.72
CA ASP A 20 -17.00 -0.01 -5.97
C ASP A 20 -16.85 0.12 -4.44
N GLY A 21 -16.05 1.07 -3.97
CA GLY A 21 -15.96 1.44 -2.54
C GLY A 21 -14.91 0.69 -1.74
N TYR A 22 -14.09 -0.16 -2.37
CA TYR A 22 -13.01 -0.90 -1.71
C TYR A 22 -11.78 -0.03 -1.52
N TYR A 23 -11.01 -0.30 -0.47
CA TYR A 23 -9.72 0.36 -0.26
C TYR A 23 -8.59 -0.49 -0.84
N GLU A 24 -7.69 0.14 -1.59
CA GLU A 24 -6.57 -0.54 -2.24
C GLU A 24 -5.23 0.17 -1.98
N ALA A 25 -4.19 -0.63 -1.72
CA ALA A 25 -2.80 -0.19 -1.68
C ALA A 25 -1.81 -1.30 -2.03
N VAL A 26 -0.65 -0.92 -2.58
CA VAL A 26 0.49 -1.82 -2.80
C VAL A 26 1.70 -1.27 -2.08
N VAL A 27 2.30 -2.09 -1.22
CA VAL A 27 3.53 -1.76 -0.47
C VAL A 27 4.61 -2.80 -0.74
N GLN A 28 5.87 -2.40 -0.60
CA GLN A 28 7.01 -3.31 -0.64
C GLN A 28 7.55 -3.56 0.76
N ASP A 29 7.80 -4.82 1.09
CA ASP A 29 8.45 -5.18 2.35
C ASP A 29 10.00 -5.11 2.25
N PRO A 30 10.73 -5.28 3.36
CA PRO A 30 12.20 -5.26 3.34
C PRO A 30 12.85 -6.39 2.52
N GLU A 31 12.16 -7.50 2.30
CA GLU A 31 12.60 -8.64 1.49
C GLU A 31 12.27 -8.46 0.00
N GLN A 32 11.75 -7.28 -0.37
CA GLN A 32 11.32 -6.89 -1.71
C GLN A 32 10.07 -7.62 -2.21
N ASN A 33 9.32 -8.30 -1.34
CA ASN A 33 8.01 -8.84 -1.68
C ASN A 33 7.00 -7.71 -1.88
N LEU A 34 6.09 -7.91 -2.82
CA LEU A 34 4.97 -7.01 -3.07
C LEU A 34 3.75 -7.48 -2.29
N ILE A 35 3.23 -6.60 -1.43
CA ILE A 35 2.04 -6.86 -0.64
C ILE A 35 0.92 -5.99 -1.17
N GLU A 36 -0.14 -6.64 -1.66
CA GLU A 36 -1.39 -6.00 -2.09
C GLU A 36 -2.42 -6.09 -0.97
N LEU A 37 -3.04 -4.96 -0.65
CA LEU A 37 -4.09 -4.83 0.35
C LEU A 37 -5.38 -4.41 -0.35
N THR A 38 -6.43 -5.22 -0.23
CA THR A 38 -7.79 -4.95 -0.74
C THR A 38 -8.79 -5.24 0.38
N VAL A 39 -9.65 -4.28 0.71
CA VAL A 39 -10.68 -4.38 1.79
C VAL A 39 -12.01 -3.89 1.30
#